data_AF-A0A7Y4XU51-F1
#
_entry.id   AF-A0A7Y4XU51-F1
#
_cell.length_a   1.000
_cell.length_b   1.000
_cell.length_c   1.000
_cell.angle_alpha   90.00
_cell.angle_beta   90.00
_cell.angle_gamma   90.00
#
_symmetry.space_group_name_H-M   'P 1'
#
loop_
_entity.id
_entity.type
_entity.pdbx_description
1 polymer ?
#
loop_
_entity_poly.entity_id
_entity_poly.type
_entity_poly.pdbx_seq_one_letter_code
_entity_poly.pdbx_strand_id
1 'polypeptide(L)'
;MQRMIFKQTGFALSLIALALPALAVADQACIELGALVYTKWYHTDAGGPGKLPAGETKDDMLRCKACHGYDLLGKNGSNAAQVRKASSPNSDIEGDGTLSTTNLSTGPLGNHAPITAQMVWHAGTGRSVASGSGSWVELTKPRTASNTLAYQMGYTLGNQHPDYTGVLTERQVQCVVEFLNSPDAQPDKIYKRILTDAKPVVIQLVDSADAKAGKVAYENECVACHNSAIEPAATSTALDSPKGDAMVTYLTRTTGYAELAHKGRWGITNSKMTRKAMGNPSAQDMADILKYLESLNKTVPLQDKCGKSSASVINAASAKEMKLHIPSVNVATATGDVKYWATLRFAPELSPTGKMAFELTDAATNSGTCK
;
A
#
# COMPACT_ATOMS: atom_id res chain seq x y z
N MET A 1 75.83 56.23 -18.49
CA MET A 1 74.62 56.28 -17.64
C MET A 1 73.40 56.34 -18.55
N GLN A 2 72.71 55.22 -18.77
CA GLN A 2 71.53 55.16 -19.63
C GLN A 2 70.50 54.27 -18.91
N ARG A 3 69.41 54.89 -18.45
CA ARG A 3 68.30 54.22 -17.75
C ARG A 3 67.40 53.55 -18.78
N MET A 4 67.24 52.24 -18.68
CA MET A 4 66.20 51.48 -19.41
C MET A 4 64.97 51.28 -18.51
N ILE A 5 63.81 51.64 -19.04
CA ILE A 5 62.48 51.49 -18.44
C ILE A 5 61.89 50.17 -18.97
N PHE A 6 61.57 49.22 -18.08
CA PHE A 6 60.80 48.02 -18.43
C PHE A 6 59.33 48.22 -18.04
N LYS A 7 58.43 48.12 -19.03
CA LYS A 7 56.97 48.09 -18.86
C LYS A 7 56.53 46.70 -18.40
N GLN A 8 55.81 46.63 -17.28
CA GLN A 8 55.08 45.43 -16.85
C GLN A 8 53.79 45.28 -17.68
N THR A 9 53.64 44.13 -18.34
CA THR A 9 52.37 43.68 -18.92
C THR A 9 51.65 42.77 -17.91
N GLY A 10 50.49 43.21 -17.44
CA GLY A 10 49.62 42.42 -16.56
C GLY A 10 48.88 41.33 -17.32
N PHE A 11 49.03 40.08 -16.87
CA PHE A 11 48.19 38.96 -17.27
C PHE A 11 46.96 38.92 -16.36
N ALA A 12 45.77 39.17 -16.92
CA ALA A 12 44.51 38.99 -16.22
C ALA A 12 44.17 37.48 -16.17
N LEU A 13 44.18 36.91 -14.97
CA LEU A 13 43.77 35.53 -14.71
C LEU A 13 42.23 35.50 -14.60
N SER A 14 41.55 35.08 -15.68
CA SER A 14 40.10 34.82 -15.64
C SER A 14 39.82 33.54 -14.85
N LEU A 15 39.33 33.69 -13.61
CA LEU A 15 38.69 32.61 -12.87
C LEU A 15 37.35 32.27 -13.54
N ILE A 16 37.30 31.13 -14.23
CA ILE A 16 36.04 30.50 -14.64
C ILE A 16 35.48 29.78 -13.40
N ALA A 17 34.49 30.39 -12.75
CA ALA A 17 33.70 29.72 -11.73
C ALA A 17 32.79 28.69 -12.44
N LEU A 18 33.14 27.41 -12.35
CA LEU A 18 32.22 26.31 -12.68
C LEU A 18 31.06 26.35 -11.69
N ALA A 19 29.92 26.89 -12.12
CA ALA A 19 28.66 26.73 -11.42
C ALA A 19 28.26 25.25 -11.49
N LEU A 20 28.54 24.50 -10.41
CA LEU A 20 27.87 23.23 -10.17
C LEU A 20 26.36 23.53 -10.10
N PRO A 21 25.50 22.82 -10.85
CA PRO A 21 24.06 22.96 -10.64
C PRO A 21 23.79 22.57 -9.19
N ALA A 22 23.26 23.52 -8.42
CA ALA A 22 22.72 23.22 -7.10
C ALA A 22 21.67 22.11 -7.32
N LEU A 23 21.90 20.94 -6.75
CA LEU A 23 20.88 19.92 -6.61
C LEU A 23 19.71 20.60 -5.92
N ALA A 24 18.64 20.89 -6.66
CA ALA A 24 17.43 21.45 -6.09
C ALA A 24 16.98 20.48 -5.00
N VAL A 25 16.97 20.93 -3.76
CA VAL A 25 16.40 20.17 -2.66
C VAL A 25 14.94 19.97 -3.02
N ALA A 26 14.47 18.72 -2.98
CA ALA A 26 13.09 18.40 -3.29
C ALA A 26 12.14 19.25 -2.42
N ASP A 27 11.12 19.85 -3.04
CA ASP A 27 10.10 20.64 -2.37
C ASP A 27 9.22 19.69 -1.57
N GLN A 28 9.49 19.63 -0.26
CA GLN A 28 8.75 18.78 0.67
C GLN A 28 7.24 19.04 0.60
N ALA A 29 6.80 20.28 0.37
CA ALA A 29 5.38 20.59 0.22
C ALA A 29 4.80 19.99 -1.07
N CYS A 30 5.60 19.90 -2.13
CA CYS A 30 5.20 19.25 -3.38
C CYS A 30 5.18 17.73 -3.24
N ILE A 31 6.15 17.12 -2.56
CA ILE A 31 6.12 15.67 -2.25
C ILE A 31 4.83 15.32 -1.50
N GLU A 32 4.49 16.11 -0.48
CA GLU A 32 3.27 15.90 0.33
C GLU A 32 2.00 16.03 -0.51
N LEU A 33 1.90 17.11 -1.30
CA LEU A 33 0.78 17.28 -2.23
C LEU A 33 0.71 16.12 -3.23
N GLY A 34 1.84 15.68 -3.77
CA GLY A 34 1.94 14.57 -4.70
C GLY A 34 1.40 13.26 -4.13
N ALA A 35 1.72 12.95 -2.87
CA ALA A 35 1.20 11.76 -2.19
C ALA A 35 -0.33 11.84 -1.97
N LEU A 36 -0.86 13.02 -1.64
CA LEU A 36 -2.31 13.24 -1.54
C LEU A 36 -3.00 13.09 -2.90
N VAL A 37 -2.41 13.63 -3.97
CA VAL A 37 -2.92 13.50 -5.34
C VAL A 37 -2.90 12.04 -5.79
N TYR A 38 -1.82 11.31 -5.50
CA TYR A 38 -1.68 9.87 -5.78
C TYR A 38 -2.81 9.05 -5.16
N THR A 39 -3.27 9.45 -3.96
CA THR A 39 -4.34 8.79 -3.22
C THR A 39 -5.74 9.24 -3.65
N LYS A 40 -6.03 10.55 -3.66
CA LYS A 40 -7.33 11.15 -4.04
C LYS A 40 -7.19 12.59 -4.56
N TRP A 41 -6.66 12.74 -5.78
CA TRP A 41 -6.47 14.04 -6.45
C TRP A 41 -7.67 14.98 -6.51
N TYR A 42 -8.91 14.46 -6.45
CA TYR A 42 -10.11 15.27 -6.55
C TYR A 42 -10.50 15.94 -5.22
N HIS A 43 -9.87 15.60 -4.10
CA HIS A 43 -10.10 16.25 -2.82
C HIS A 43 -9.45 17.65 -2.77
N THR A 44 -10.02 18.57 -2.00
CA THR A 44 -9.58 19.98 -1.93
C THR A 44 -8.17 20.13 -1.36
N ASP A 45 -7.78 19.31 -0.39
CA ASP A 45 -6.44 19.29 0.18
C ASP A 45 -5.39 18.64 -0.74
N ALA A 46 -5.83 17.88 -1.74
CA ALA A 46 -5.00 17.45 -2.87
C ALA A 46 -5.01 18.48 -4.03
N GLY A 47 -5.59 19.68 -3.85
CA GLY A 47 -5.70 20.72 -4.88
C GLY A 47 -6.81 20.47 -5.91
N GLY A 48 -7.71 19.52 -5.66
CA GLY A 48 -8.83 19.17 -6.52
C GLY A 48 -10.14 19.92 -6.22
N PRO A 49 -11.19 19.68 -7.01
CA PRO A 49 -12.47 20.41 -6.93
C PRO A 49 -13.39 19.97 -5.78
N GLY A 50 -12.99 19.01 -4.94
CA GLY A 50 -13.78 18.45 -3.85
C GLY A 50 -14.83 17.43 -4.28
N LYS A 51 -14.87 17.03 -5.55
CA LYS A 51 -15.86 16.10 -6.12
C LYS A 51 -15.30 15.33 -7.30
N LEU A 52 -15.84 14.14 -7.56
CA LEU A 52 -15.50 13.38 -8.75
C LEU A 52 -15.93 14.14 -10.03
N PRO A 53 -15.24 13.93 -11.16
CA PRO A 53 -15.68 14.44 -12.46
C PRO A 53 -17.08 13.96 -12.83
N ALA A 54 -17.78 14.75 -13.64
CA ALA A 54 -19.08 14.35 -14.15
C ALA A 54 -19.00 13.01 -14.89
N GLY A 55 -19.94 12.11 -14.60
CA GLY A 55 -20.01 10.78 -15.22
C GLY A 55 -19.25 9.67 -14.49
N GLU A 56 -18.37 9.98 -13.54
CA GLU A 56 -17.71 8.96 -12.71
C GLU A 56 -18.30 8.92 -11.30
N THR A 57 -18.59 7.71 -10.81
CA THR A 57 -19.24 7.46 -9.52
C THR A 57 -18.40 6.56 -8.60
N LYS A 58 -17.28 6.03 -9.11
CA LYS A 58 -16.39 5.08 -8.45
C LYS A 58 -15.01 5.71 -8.39
N ASP A 59 -14.69 6.21 -7.22
CA ASP A 59 -13.41 6.86 -6.92
C ASP A 59 -12.19 5.99 -7.23
N ASP A 60 -12.21 4.70 -6.90
CA ASP A 60 -11.11 3.76 -7.14
C ASP A 60 -10.82 3.55 -8.64
N MET A 61 -11.72 3.93 -9.56
CA MET A 61 -11.40 3.94 -11.00
C MET A 61 -10.42 5.06 -11.38
N LEU A 62 -10.29 6.10 -10.56
CA LEU A 62 -9.56 7.32 -10.91
C LEU A 62 -8.30 7.54 -10.07
N ARG A 63 -7.99 6.67 -9.12
CA ARG A 63 -6.86 6.87 -8.19
C ARG A 63 -5.63 6.13 -8.70
N CYS A 64 -4.48 6.80 -8.67
CA CYS A 64 -3.20 6.18 -9.04
C CYS A 64 -2.94 4.92 -8.20
N LYS A 65 -3.17 4.99 -6.87
CA LYS A 65 -3.01 3.85 -5.95
C LYS A 65 -3.82 2.60 -6.32
N ALA A 66 -4.91 2.75 -7.08
CA ALA A 66 -5.80 1.63 -7.37
C ALA A 66 -5.16 0.60 -8.32
N CYS A 67 -4.35 1.06 -9.28
CA CYS A 67 -3.54 0.19 -10.15
C CYS A 67 -2.14 -0.02 -9.59
N HIS A 68 -1.53 1.05 -9.06
CA HIS A 68 -0.10 1.09 -8.70
C HIS A 68 0.20 0.72 -7.25
N GLY A 69 -0.83 0.53 -6.40
CA GLY A 69 -0.67 0.17 -4.99
C GLY A 69 -0.21 1.32 -4.11
N TYR A 70 -0.40 1.21 -2.79
CA TYR A 70 0.13 2.21 -1.87
C TYR A 70 1.66 2.17 -1.76
N ASP A 71 2.26 1.02 -2.12
CA ASP A 71 3.69 0.74 -2.13
C ASP A 71 4.37 1.04 -3.48
N LEU A 72 3.63 1.57 -4.48
CA LEU A 72 4.11 1.88 -5.82
C LEU A 72 4.51 0.66 -6.68
N LEU A 73 4.27 -0.56 -6.21
CA LEU A 73 4.73 -1.78 -6.87
C LEU A 73 3.65 -2.44 -7.75
N GLY A 74 2.40 -1.96 -7.70
CA GLY A 74 1.28 -2.52 -8.45
C GLY A 74 1.10 -4.01 -8.16
N LYS A 75 1.09 -4.84 -9.20
CA LYS A 75 0.99 -6.30 -9.04
C LYS A 75 2.22 -6.95 -8.40
N ASN A 76 3.35 -6.25 -8.34
CA ASN A 76 4.58 -6.73 -7.68
C ASN A 76 4.58 -6.42 -6.17
N GLY A 77 3.52 -5.79 -5.65
CA GLY A 77 3.39 -5.40 -4.26
C GLY A 77 2.19 -5.99 -3.54
N SER A 78 1.73 -5.29 -2.51
CA SER A 78 0.54 -5.64 -1.72
C SER A 78 -0.75 -5.69 -2.56
N ASN A 79 -0.78 -5.03 -3.72
CA ASN A 79 -1.91 -5.07 -4.65
C ASN A 79 -1.95 -6.33 -5.54
N ALA A 80 -1.01 -7.28 -5.40
CA ALA A 80 -0.96 -8.50 -6.22
C ALA A 80 -2.25 -9.34 -6.18
N ALA A 81 -2.97 -9.31 -5.06
CA ALA A 81 -4.23 -10.05 -4.88
C ALA A 81 -5.49 -9.27 -5.35
N GLN A 82 -5.33 -8.03 -5.84
CA GLN A 82 -6.46 -7.20 -6.24
C GLN A 82 -6.97 -7.59 -7.62
N VAL A 83 -8.21 -8.07 -7.68
CA VAL A 83 -8.91 -8.36 -8.93
C VAL A 83 -9.79 -7.19 -9.37
N ARG A 84 -9.98 -7.04 -10.68
CA ARG A 84 -10.94 -6.09 -11.28
C ARG A 84 -12.34 -6.32 -10.71
N LYS A 85 -13.02 -5.23 -10.33
CA LYS A 85 -14.43 -5.21 -9.91
C LYS A 85 -15.14 -4.03 -10.56
N ALA A 86 -16.48 -4.04 -10.65
CA ALA A 86 -17.26 -2.91 -11.17
C ALA A 86 -16.85 -1.53 -10.63
N SER A 87 -16.33 -1.46 -9.41
CA SER A 87 -15.93 -0.24 -8.71
C SER A 87 -14.42 0.03 -8.64
N SER A 88 -13.55 -0.86 -9.13
CA SER A 88 -12.10 -0.70 -9.01
C SER A 88 -11.33 -1.47 -10.09
N PRO A 89 -10.21 -0.94 -10.59
CA PRO A 89 -9.37 -1.61 -11.57
C PRO A 89 -8.62 -2.80 -10.96
N ASN A 90 -8.00 -3.60 -11.82
CA ASN A 90 -6.98 -4.58 -11.47
C ASN A 90 -5.59 -3.92 -11.46
N SER A 91 -4.66 -4.47 -10.69
CA SER A 91 -3.23 -4.14 -10.73
C SER A 91 -2.45 -4.89 -11.82
N ASP A 92 -3.08 -5.86 -12.50
CA ASP A 92 -2.44 -6.72 -13.50
C ASP A 92 -2.48 -6.19 -14.93
N ILE A 93 -1.38 -6.46 -15.64
CA ILE A 93 -1.10 -6.18 -17.05
C ILE A 93 -1.97 -7.04 -17.98
N GLU A 94 -2.36 -8.25 -17.55
CA GLU A 94 -3.03 -9.23 -18.44
C GLU A 94 -4.45 -8.80 -18.87
N GLY A 95 -4.96 -7.68 -18.36
CA GLY A 95 -6.31 -7.21 -18.58
C GLY A 95 -6.48 -6.04 -19.56
N ASP A 96 -5.46 -5.23 -19.84
CA ASP A 96 -5.63 -3.94 -20.54
C ASP A 96 -5.03 -3.92 -21.97
N GLY A 97 -4.38 -5.01 -22.39
CA GLY A 97 -3.72 -5.12 -23.70
C GLY A 97 -2.48 -4.24 -23.85
N THR A 98 -2.08 -3.51 -22.80
CA THR A 98 -0.85 -2.74 -22.74
C THR A 98 0.24 -3.59 -22.08
N LEU A 99 1.48 -3.48 -22.56
CA LEU A 99 2.63 -4.17 -21.96
C LEU A 99 3.26 -3.35 -20.82
N SER A 100 2.64 -2.22 -20.42
CA SER A 100 3.20 -1.34 -19.40
C SER A 100 3.01 -1.90 -18.00
N THR A 101 4.09 -1.94 -17.24
CA THR A 101 4.08 -2.35 -15.84
C THR A 101 3.30 -1.37 -14.97
N THR A 102 2.56 -1.88 -13.98
CA THR A 102 1.94 -1.07 -12.92
C THR A 102 2.90 -0.75 -11.78
N ASN A 103 4.14 -1.24 -11.82
CA ASN A 103 5.21 -0.89 -10.87
C ASN A 103 5.87 0.44 -11.28
N LEU A 104 5.81 1.43 -10.38
CA LEU A 104 6.36 2.77 -10.53
C LEU A 104 7.66 3.00 -9.73
N SER A 105 8.12 2.00 -8.96
CA SER A 105 9.30 2.12 -8.12
C SER A 105 10.59 2.20 -8.97
N THR A 106 11.53 3.02 -8.53
CA THR A 106 12.81 3.27 -9.18
C THR A 106 14.01 2.69 -8.40
N GLY A 107 13.74 2.04 -7.25
CA GLY A 107 14.74 1.44 -6.36
C GLY A 107 14.91 -0.09 -6.51
N PRO A 108 15.55 -0.78 -5.56
CA PRO A 108 15.82 -2.24 -5.64
C PRO A 108 14.60 -3.15 -5.75
N LEU A 109 13.42 -2.67 -5.32
CA LEU A 109 12.14 -3.37 -5.49
C LEU A 109 11.42 -3.00 -6.80
N GLY A 110 11.97 -2.03 -7.53
CA GLY A 110 11.47 -1.53 -8.80
C GLY A 110 12.50 -1.68 -9.92
N ASN A 111 12.09 -1.32 -11.12
CA ASN A 111 12.99 -1.21 -12.27
C ASN A 111 12.46 -0.15 -13.25
N HIS A 112 11.75 0.84 -12.73
CA HIS A 112 11.18 1.90 -13.54
C HIS A 112 12.20 3.04 -13.68
N ALA A 113 12.25 3.65 -14.87
CA ALA A 113 12.96 4.91 -15.07
C ALA A 113 12.26 6.04 -14.28
N PRO A 114 12.87 7.22 -14.09
CA PRO A 114 12.18 8.34 -13.48
C PRO A 114 10.84 8.64 -14.18
N ILE A 115 9.78 8.79 -13.40
CA ILE A 115 8.44 9.11 -13.88
C ILE A 115 8.43 10.53 -14.45
N THR A 116 7.74 10.74 -15.56
CA THR A 116 7.63 12.05 -16.20
C THR A 116 6.19 12.58 -16.15
N ALA A 117 6.00 13.88 -16.35
CA ALA A 117 4.66 14.47 -16.42
C ALA A 117 3.81 13.84 -17.53
N GLN A 118 4.40 13.53 -18.69
CA GLN A 118 3.68 12.88 -19.81
C GLN A 118 3.14 11.50 -19.41
N MET A 119 3.92 10.74 -18.64
CA MET A 119 3.49 9.44 -18.10
C MET A 119 2.37 9.57 -17.08
N VAL A 120 2.30 10.68 -16.32
CA VAL A 120 1.17 10.92 -15.42
C VAL A 120 -0.06 11.36 -16.21
N TRP A 121 0.10 12.26 -17.19
CA TRP A 121 -1.02 12.77 -17.97
C TRP A 121 -1.73 11.69 -18.79
N HIS A 122 -0.96 10.81 -19.44
CA HIS A 122 -1.47 9.89 -20.47
C HIS A 122 -2.27 10.61 -21.58
N ALA A 123 -1.89 11.85 -21.91
CA ALA A 123 -2.59 12.70 -22.87
C ALA A 123 -2.82 12.00 -24.22
N GLY A 124 -4.08 11.86 -24.62
CA GLY A 124 -4.50 11.23 -25.88
C GLY A 124 -4.29 9.72 -25.97
N THR A 125 -3.77 9.08 -24.93
CA THR A 125 -3.50 7.62 -24.90
C THR A 125 -4.24 6.90 -23.78
N GLY A 126 -4.59 7.62 -22.71
CA GLY A 126 -5.42 7.11 -21.62
C GLY A 126 -6.90 7.06 -22.01
N ARG A 127 -7.66 6.28 -21.26
CA ARG A 127 -9.12 6.26 -21.40
C ARG A 127 -9.73 7.55 -20.85
N SER A 128 -10.92 7.90 -21.34
CA SER A 128 -11.67 8.99 -20.69
C SER A 128 -12.01 8.64 -19.23
N VAL A 129 -11.94 9.63 -18.35
CA VAL A 129 -12.30 9.49 -16.93
C VAL A 129 -13.72 8.95 -16.76
N ALA A 130 -14.69 9.40 -17.57
CA ALA A 130 -16.09 8.96 -17.47
C ALA A 130 -16.31 7.51 -17.92
N SER A 131 -15.34 6.89 -18.61
CA SER A 131 -15.45 5.50 -19.08
C SER A 131 -15.07 4.46 -18.02
N GLY A 132 -14.52 4.86 -16.88
CA GLY A 132 -14.05 3.93 -15.83
C GLY A 132 -15.15 3.01 -15.32
N SER A 133 -16.07 3.54 -14.52
CA SER A 133 -17.21 2.75 -14.00
C SER A 133 -18.21 2.33 -15.08
N GLY A 134 -18.43 3.18 -16.09
CA GLY A 134 -19.34 2.91 -17.21
C GLY A 134 -18.92 1.74 -18.11
N SER A 135 -17.67 1.28 -18.01
CA SER A 135 -17.17 0.14 -18.78
C SER A 135 -17.65 -1.22 -18.27
N TRP A 136 -18.14 -1.34 -17.03
CA TRP A 136 -18.42 -2.66 -16.45
C TRP A 136 -19.65 -3.33 -17.06
N VAL A 137 -19.46 -4.55 -17.54
CA VAL A 137 -20.52 -5.46 -17.96
C VAL A 137 -20.42 -6.72 -17.10
N GLU A 138 -21.53 -7.21 -16.56
CA GLU A 138 -21.54 -8.46 -15.79
C GLU A 138 -21.55 -9.69 -16.71
N LEU A 139 -20.80 -10.72 -16.35
CA LEU A 139 -20.76 -11.98 -17.11
C LEU A 139 -21.93 -12.89 -16.69
N THR A 140 -22.92 -13.04 -17.57
CA THR A 140 -24.18 -13.74 -17.27
C THR A 140 -24.04 -15.27 -17.31
N LYS A 141 -25.00 -15.96 -16.70
CA LYS A 141 -25.17 -17.42 -16.81
C LYS A 141 -26.58 -17.73 -17.34
N PRO A 142 -26.74 -18.45 -18.46
CA PRO A 142 -25.69 -18.95 -19.36
C PRO A 142 -24.95 -17.79 -20.07
N ARG A 143 -23.70 -18.07 -20.47
CA ARG A 143 -22.89 -17.10 -21.21
C ARG A 143 -23.31 -17.08 -22.68
N THR A 144 -23.42 -15.89 -23.25
CA THR A 144 -23.52 -15.70 -24.70
C THR A 144 -22.20 -15.16 -25.25
N ALA A 145 -21.95 -15.35 -26.55
CA ALA A 145 -20.77 -14.78 -27.20
C ALA A 145 -20.75 -13.24 -27.07
N SER A 146 -21.91 -12.59 -27.26
CA SER A 146 -22.05 -11.14 -27.11
C SER A 146 -21.77 -10.66 -25.69
N ASN A 147 -22.25 -11.37 -24.66
CA ASN A 147 -21.98 -11.00 -23.26
C ASN A 147 -20.50 -11.19 -22.90
N THR A 148 -19.88 -12.26 -23.41
CA THR A 148 -18.44 -12.52 -23.17
C THR A 148 -17.57 -11.44 -23.81
N LEU A 149 -17.87 -11.05 -25.05
CA LEU A 149 -17.14 -9.97 -25.74
C LEU A 149 -17.33 -8.63 -25.03
N ALA A 150 -18.57 -8.28 -24.66
CA ALA A 150 -18.85 -7.04 -23.94
C ALA A 150 -18.15 -6.99 -22.57
N TYR A 151 -18.14 -8.12 -21.84
CA TYR A 151 -17.39 -8.26 -20.60
C TYR A 151 -15.90 -7.99 -20.82
N GLN A 152 -15.28 -8.62 -21.83
CA GLN A 152 -13.85 -8.46 -22.10
C GLN A 152 -13.48 -7.02 -22.51
N MET A 153 -14.26 -6.40 -23.39
CA MET A 153 -14.04 -5.01 -23.80
C MET A 153 -14.17 -4.05 -22.61
N GLY A 154 -15.20 -4.24 -21.79
CA GLY A 154 -15.43 -3.46 -20.58
C GLY A 154 -14.36 -3.64 -19.51
N TYR A 155 -13.91 -4.89 -19.34
CA TYR A 155 -12.80 -5.23 -18.44
C TYR A 155 -11.52 -4.51 -18.86
N THR A 156 -11.18 -4.56 -20.16
CA THR A 156 -10.02 -3.92 -20.75
C THR A 156 -10.07 -2.41 -20.58
N LEU A 157 -11.18 -1.80 -21.02
CA LEU A 157 -11.36 -0.35 -20.93
C LEU A 157 -11.27 0.13 -19.47
N GLY A 158 -11.88 -0.56 -18.52
CA GLY A 158 -11.83 -0.13 -17.11
C GLY A 158 -10.46 -0.23 -16.44
N ASN A 159 -9.51 -0.98 -17.01
CA ASN A 159 -8.15 -1.13 -16.48
C ASN A 159 -7.14 -0.17 -17.12
N GLN A 160 -7.44 0.43 -18.28
CA GLN A 160 -6.54 1.39 -18.92
C GLN A 160 -6.33 2.62 -18.03
N HIS A 161 -5.13 3.20 -18.00
CA HIS A 161 -4.85 4.43 -17.25
C HIS A 161 -5.76 5.59 -17.73
N PRO A 162 -6.30 6.45 -16.85
CA PRO A 162 -7.12 7.59 -17.30
C PRO A 162 -6.25 8.61 -18.03
N ASP A 163 -6.79 9.25 -19.06
CA ASP A 163 -6.26 10.52 -19.55
C ASP A 163 -6.68 11.61 -18.56
N TYR A 164 -5.68 12.18 -17.87
CA TYR A 164 -5.91 13.22 -16.88
C TYR A 164 -5.84 14.63 -17.46
N THR A 165 -5.70 14.78 -18.78
CA THR A 165 -5.68 16.09 -19.45
C THR A 165 -6.96 16.87 -19.15
N GLY A 166 -6.81 18.09 -18.63
CA GLY A 166 -7.94 18.94 -18.23
C GLY A 166 -8.65 18.49 -16.94
N VAL A 167 -8.11 17.46 -16.25
CA VAL A 167 -8.66 16.90 -15.01
C VAL A 167 -7.72 17.19 -13.84
N LEU A 168 -6.42 16.88 -13.98
CA LEU A 168 -5.40 17.33 -13.05
C LEU A 168 -4.90 18.72 -13.46
N THR A 169 -4.42 19.48 -12.47
CA THR A 169 -3.68 20.73 -12.72
C THR A 169 -2.20 20.45 -12.94
N GLU A 170 -1.51 21.37 -13.60
CA GLU A 170 -0.06 21.29 -13.82
C GLU A 170 0.71 21.13 -12.49
N ARG A 171 0.31 21.86 -11.44
CA ARG A 171 0.93 21.73 -10.11
C ARG A 171 0.72 20.34 -9.51
N GLN A 172 -0.48 19.76 -9.63
CA GLN A 172 -0.74 18.41 -9.15
C GLN A 172 0.15 17.38 -9.85
N VAL A 173 0.28 17.49 -11.18
CA VAL A 173 1.11 16.56 -11.95
C VAL A 173 2.60 16.70 -11.60
N GLN A 174 3.11 17.93 -11.52
CA GLN A 174 4.49 18.18 -11.09
C GLN A 174 4.76 17.58 -9.71
N CYS A 175 3.83 17.74 -8.77
CA CYS A 175 3.98 17.19 -7.42
C CYS A 175 3.87 15.67 -7.34
N VAL A 176 3.01 15.04 -8.15
CA VAL A 176 3.00 13.57 -8.26
C VAL A 176 4.32 13.06 -8.84
N VAL A 177 4.85 13.72 -9.88
CA VAL A 177 6.16 13.38 -10.46
C VAL A 177 7.26 13.49 -9.41
N GLU A 178 7.27 14.57 -8.63
CA GLU A 178 8.25 14.78 -7.57
C GLU A 178 8.11 13.75 -6.45
N PHE A 179 6.88 13.43 -6.03
CA PHE A 179 6.60 12.37 -5.06
C PHE A 179 7.10 11.00 -5.54
N LEU A 180 6.70 10.56 -6.75
CA LEU A 180 7.03 9.24 -7.27
C LEU A 180 8.54 9.04 -7.50
N ASN A 181 9.25 10.11 -7.82
CA ASN A 181 10.70 10.10 -8.00
C ASN A 181 11.48 10.41 -6.72
N SER A 182 10.80 10.77 -5.63
CA SER A 182 11.48 11.06 -4.38
C SER A 182 12.10 9.78 -3.82
N PRO A 183 13.39 9.80 -3.40
CA PRO A 183 14.00 8.71 -2.66
C PRO A 183 13.23 8.35 -1.39
N ASP A 184 12.53 9.33 -0.82
CA ASP A 184 11.76 9.18 0.41
C ASP A 184 10.53 8.30 0.16
N ALA A 185 9.89 8.40 -1.01
CA ALA A 185 8.68 7.63 -1.35
C ALA A 185 8.94 6.17 -1.75
N GLN A 186 10.21 5.78 -1.95
CA GLN A 186 10.53 4.46 -2.49
C GLN A 186 10.21 3.32 -1.51
N PRO A 187 9.63 2.21 -1.99
CA PRO A 187 9.19 1.11 -1.13
C PRO A 187 10.34 0.38 -0.42
N ASP A 188 11.57 0.41 -0.94
CA ASP A 188 12.75 -0.21 -0.30
C ASP A 188 13.13 0.43 1.04
N LYS A 189 12.57 1.60 1.36
CA LYS A 189 12.78 2.25 2.66
C LYS A 189 11.97 1.61 3.79
N ILE A 190 10.93 0.84 3.46
CA ILE A 190 10.04 0.21 4.44
C ILE A 190 10.07 -1.31 4.26
N TYR A 191 10.11 -1.79 3.03
CA TYR A 191 10.04 -3.21 2.69
C TYR A 191 11.40 -3.72 2.24
N LYS A 192 11.83 -4.82 2.83
CA LYS A 192 12.93 -5.64 2.31
C LYS A 192 12.48 -6.45 1.11
N ARG A 193 11.28 -7.01 1.19
CA ARG A 193 10.70 -7.87 0.16
C ARG A 193 9.20 -8.00 0.33
N ILE A 194 8.49 -8.15 -0.80
CA ILE A 194 7.07 -8.55 -0.82
C ILE A 194 6.98 -9.85 -1.62
N LEU A 195 6.39 -10.88 -1.03
CA LEU A 195 6.16 -12.19 -1.65
C LEU A 195 4.75 -12.25 -2.21
N THR A 196 4.59 -11.87 -3.47
CA THR A 196 3.30 -11.81 -4.17
C THR A 196 2.69 -13.18 -4.45
N ASP A 197 3.53 -14.22 -4.54
CA ASP A 197 3.07 -15.60 -4.80
C ASP A 197 2.52 -16.28 -3.54
N ALA A 198 2.75 -15.70 -2.36
CA ALA A 198 2.17 -16.18 -1.12
C ALA A 198 0.68 -15.81 -1.03
N LYS A 199 -0.13 -16.68 -0.43
CA LYS A 199 -1.56 -16.45 -0.20
C LYS A 199 -1.88 -16.64 1.29
N PRO A 200 -2.02 -15.57 2.08
CA PRO A 200 -1.96 -14.14 1.70
C PRO A 200 -0.54 -13.68 1.31
N VAL A 201 -0.45 -12.53 0.63
CA VAL A 201 0.82 -11.87 0.30
C VAL A 201 1.62 -11.67 1.60
N VAL A 202 2.89 -12.06 1.59
CA VAL A 202 3.77 -11.92 2.76
C VAL A 202 4.67 -10.71 2.57
N ILE A 203 4.67 -9.82 3.57
CA ILE A 203 5.49 -8.62 3.60
C ILE A 203 6.65 -8.86 4.57
N GLN A 204 7.86 -8.48 4.15
CA GLN A 204 9.05 -8.45 4.98
C GLN A 204 9.54 -7.01 5.07
N LEU A 205 9.55 -6.48 6.29
CA LEU A 205 10.08 -5.15 6.58
C LEU A 205 11.62 -5.13 6.44
N VAL A 206 12.18 -3.93 6.25
CA VAL A 206 13.63 -3.71 6.28
C VAL A 206 14.26 -4.20 7.58
N ASP A 207 15.52 -4.65 7.52
CA ASP A 207 16.22 -5.19 8.69
C ASP A 207 16.46 -4.12 9.78
N SER A 208 16.41 -2.83 9.41
CA SER A 208 16.52 -1.71 10.33
C SER A 208 15.25 -1.46 11.16
N ALA A 209 14.13 -2.13 10.85
CA ALA A 209 12.87 -1.90 11.55
C ALA A 209 12.91 -2.38 13.01
N ASP A 210 12.61 -1.49 13.96
CA ASP A 210 12.69 -1.71 15.40
C ASP A 210 11.31 -1.56 16.08
N ALA A 211 10.81 -2.64 16.68
CA ALA A 211 9.53 -2.66 17.38
C ALA A 211 9.51 -1.74 18.63
N LYS A 212 10.65 -1.54 19.31
CA LYS A 212 10.72 -0.68 20.49
C LYS A 212 10.63 0.80 20.07
N ALA A 213 11.36 1.18 19.03
CA ALA A 213 11.24 2.52 18.44
C ALA A 213 9.81 2.73 17.91
N GLY A 214 9.23 1.73 17.26
CA GLY A 214 7.88 1.75 16.72
C GLY A 214 6.80 1.95 17.76
N LYS A 215 6.95 1.33 18.94
CA LYS A 215 6.05 1.57 20.07
C LYS A 215 6.07 3.04 20.50
N VAL A 216 7.26 3.61 20.65
CA VAL A 216 7.43 5.02 21.05
C VAL A 216 6.82 5.95 19.99
N ALA A 217 7.11 5.72 18.71
CA ALA A 217 6.54 6.50 17.62
C ALA A 217 5.01 6.40 17.57
N TYR A 218 4.44 5.19 17.71
CA TYR A 218 2.99 5.00 17.76
C TYR A 218 2.35 5.73 18.96
N GLU A 219 2.96 5.63 20.14
CA GLU A 219 2.46 6.27 21.37
C GLU A 219 2.46 7.81 21.25
N ASN A 220 3.48 8.37 20.60
CA ASN A 220 3.60 9.81 20.42
C ASN A 220 2.67 10.35 19.34
N GLU A 221 2.58 9.67 18.19
CA GLU A 221 1.98 10.24 16.97
C GLU A 221 0.59 9.69 16.63
N CYS A 222 0.24 8.49 17.11
CA CYS A 222 -0.99 7.79 16.70
C CYS A 222 -2.05 7.73 17.80
N VAL A 223 -1.64 7.55 19.07
CA VAL A 223 -2.57 7.27 20.19
C VAL A 223 -3.59 8.38 20.42
N ALA A 224 -3.22 9.64 20.18
CA ALA A 224 -4.12 10.78 20.34
C ALA A 224 -5.41 10.67 19.50
N CYS A 225 -5.37 9.90 18.40
CA CYS A 225 -6.53 9.67 17.54
C CYS A 225 -6.98 8.19 17.46
N HIS A 226 -6.05 7.24 17.59
CA HIS A 226 -6.30 5.81 17.32
C HIS A 226 -6.38 4.92 18.57
N ASN A 227 -6.33 5.47 19.79
CA ASN A 227 -6.17 4.71 21.04
C ASN A 227 -4.92 3.80 21.02
N SER A 228 -4.84 2.85 21.96
CA SER A 228 -3.78 1.83 21.97
C SER A 228 -3.87 0.93 20.72
N ALA A 229 -2.75 0.36 20.29
CA ALA A 229 -2.67 -0.42 19.06
C ALA A 229 -3.61 -1.64 18.99
N ILE A 230 -4.01 -2.19 20.14
CA ILE A 230 -4.86 -3.39 20.27
C ILE A 230 -6.32 -3.05 20.58
N GLU A 231 -6.61 -1.81 20.95
CA GLU A 231 -7.96 -1.36 21.25
C GLU A 231 -8.55 -0.64 20.04
N PRO A 232 -9.84 -0.84 19.73
CA PRO A 232 -10.48 -0.12 18.65
C PRO A 232 -10.51 1.39 18.94
N ALA A 233 -10.44 2.20 17.89
CA ALA A 233 -10.61 3.64 18.02
C ALA A 233 -12.03 3.93 18.53
N ALA A 234 -12.14 4.62 19.68
CA ALA A 234 -13.40 4.77 20.42
C ALA A 234 -14.49 5.49 19.60
N THR A 235 -14.13 6.34 18.64
CA THR A 235 -15.05 7.08 17.78
C THR A 235 -14.35 7.65 16.53
N SER A 236 -13.90 6.81 15.58
CA SER A 236 -13.41 7.38 14.31
C SER A 236 -14.60 7.90 13.47
N THR A 237 -14.75 9.23 13.40
CA THR A 237 -15.70 9.91 12.50
C THR A 237 -15.14 10.18 11.11
N ALA A 238 -13.90 9.73 10.83
CA ALA A 238 -13.25 9.90 9.53
C ALA A 238 -13.95 9.06 8.45
N LEU A 239 -14.25 9.70 7.32
CA LEU A 239 -15.08 9.21 6.20
C LEU A 239 -14.57 7.94 5.47
N ASP A 240 -13.44 7.35 5.88
CA ASP A 240 -12.88 6.13 5.30
C ASP A 240 -12.16 5.22 6.32
N SER A 241 -12.37 5.43 7.62
CA SER A 241 -11.87 4.51 8.64
C SER A 241 -12.89 3.38 8.82
N PRO A 242 -12.52 2.08 8.74
CA PRO A 242 -13.40 1.04 9.23
C PRO A 242 -13.73 1.37 10.69
N LYS A 243 -15.02 1.59 10.96
CA LYS A 243 -15.49 1.90 12.31
C LYS A 243 -15.10 0.74 13.22
N GLY A 244 -14.31 1.02 14.25
CA GLY A 244 -14.13 0.10 15.37
C GLY A 244 -13.09 -1.01 15.20
N ASP A 245 -12.13 -0.89 14.28
CA ASP A 245 -10.98 -1.81 14.25
C ASP A 245 -9.80 -1.24 15.05
N ALA A 246 -9.09 -2.12 15.76
CA ALA A 246 -7.79 -1.81 16.32
C ALA A 246 -6.73 -1.71 15.21
N MET A 247 -5.64 -0.99 15.45
CA MET A 247 -4.59 -0.82 14.44
C MET A 247 -3.92 -2.15 14.05
N VAL A 248 -3.83 -3.10 14.98
CA VAL A 248 -3.39 -4.47 14.70
C VAL A 248 -4.33 -5.22 13.73
N THR A 249 -5.65 -5.03 13.87
CA THR A 249 -6.65 -5.66 13.00
C THR A 249 -6.57 -5.09 11.60
N TYR A 250 -6.29 -3.79 11.47
CA TYR A 250 -6.13 -3.12 10.19
C TYR A 250 -5.02 -3.75 9.32
N LEU A 251 -3.92 -4.22 9.93
CA LEU A 251 -2.82 -4.88 9.21
C LEU A 251 -3.21 -6.23 8.59
N THR A 252 -4.30 -6.85 9.03
CA THR A 252 -4.77 -8.13 8.47
C THR A 252 -5.45 -7.98 7.11
N ARG A 253 -5.75 -6.75 6.69
CA ARG A 253 -6.31 -6.44 5.38
C ARG A 253 -5.26 -6.67 4.29
N THR A 254 -5.72 -7.06 3.09
CA THR A 254 -4.86 -7.37 1.93
C THR A 254 -3.79 -6.30 1.66
N THR A 255 -4.14 -5.02 1.80
CA THR A 255 -3.26 -3.87 1.57
C THR A 255 -2.86 -3.15 2.85
N GLY A 256 -3.16 -3.71 4.03
CA GLY A 256 -3.12 -2.99 5.32
C GLY A 256 -1.75 -2.39 5.65
N TYR A 257 -0.66 -3.10 5.39
CA TYR A 257 0.71 -2.62 5.60
C TYR A 257 1.05 -1.43 4.71
N ALA A 258 0.81 -1.56 3.40
CA ALA A 258 1.13 -0.51 2.42
C ALA A 258 0.23 0.71 2.62
N GLU A 259 -1.05 0.49 2.89
CA GLU A 259 -2.01 1.55 3.16
C GLU A 259 -1.66 2.29 4.46
N LEU A 260 -1.32 1.58 5.54
CA LEU A 260 -0.87 2.22 6.78
C LEU A 260 0.44 2.98 6.59
N ALA A 261 1.43 2.38 5.93
CA ALA A 261 2.69 3.05 5.62
C ALA A 261 2.47 4.36 4.87
N HIS A 262 1.63 4.33 3.83
CA HIS A 262 1.37 5.51 3.00
C HIS A 262 0.56 6.56 3.78
N LYS A 263 -0.56 6.16 4.38
CA LYS A 263 -1.45 7.09 5.09
C LYS A 263 -0.84 7.64 6.37
N GLY A 264 -0.13 6.79 7.13
CA GLY A 264 0.63 7.19 8.32
C GLY A 264 1.75 8.16 8.00
N ARG A 265 2.27 8.12 6.77
CA ARG A 265 3.36 9.00 6.35
C ARG A 265 2.90 10.30 5.73
N TRP A 266 1.96 10.22 4.81
CA TRP A 266 1.56 11.33 3.95
C TRP A 266 0.22 11.94 4.34
N GLY A 267 -0.51 11.26 5.21
CA GLY A 267 -1.83 11.65 5.66
C GLY A 267 -2.96 11.09 4.79
N ILE A 268 -4.17 11.48 5.14
CA ILE A 268 -5.40 11.10 4.46
C ILE A 268 -6.13 12.37 4.04
N THR A 269 -6.47 12.45 2.77
CA THR A 269 -7.28 13.54 2.24
C THR A 269 -8.63 13.65 2.95
N ASN A 270 -9.08 14.85 3.26
CA ASN A 270 -10.31 15.18 3.99
C ASN A 270 -10.41 14.50 5.37
N SER A 271 -9.29 14.45 6.10
CA SER A 271 -9.18 13.87 7.45
C SER A 271 -8.31 14.75 8.36
N LYS A 272 -8.43 14.53 9.68
CA LYS A 272 -7.52 15.12 10.68
C LYS A 272 -6.13 14.48 10.68
N MET A 273 -5.99 13.30 10.09
CA MET A 273 -4.74 12.56 9.93
C MET A 273 -3.89 13.18 8.82
N THR A 274 -3.36 14.37 9.06
CA THR A 274 -2.42 15.05 8.16
C THR A 274 -0.98 14.65 8.50
N ARG A 275 -0.03 14.75 7.57
CA ARG A 275 1.39 14.47 7.83
C ARG A 275 1.92 15.23 9.05
N LYS A 276 1.59 16.51 9.15
CA LYS A 276 1.95 17.35 10.30
C LYS A 276 1.31 16.89 11.61
N ALA A 277 0.06 16.45 11.58
CA ALA A 277 -0.62 15.94 12.77
C ALA A 277 -0.03 14.60 13.27
N MET A 278 0.73 13.90 12.44
CA MET A 278 1.44 12.66 12.77
C MET A 278 2.94 12.89 13.02
N GLY A 279 3.37 14.14 13.21
CA GLY A 279 4.76 14.46 13.51
C GLY A 279 5.72 14.45 12.32
N ASN A 280 5.20 14.44 11.09
CA ASN A 280 5.97 14.32 9.84
C ASN A 280 6.87 13.06 9.79
N PRO A 281 6.28 11.86 9.91
CA PRO A 281 7.09 10.65 10.08
C PRO A 281 7.88 10.32 8.81
N SER A 282 9.08 9.78 9.02
CA SER A 282 9.97 9.27 8.00
C SER A 282 9.55 7.87 7.54
N ALA A 283 10.20 7.33 6.50
CA ALA A 283 10.04 5.93 6.14
C ALA A 283 10.43 4.99 7.30
N GLN A 284 11.51 5.32 8.01
CA GLN A 284 12.02 4.50 9.10
C GLN A 284 11.03 4.46 10.26
N ASP A 285 10.43 5.60 10.62
CA ASP A 285 9.37 5.65 11.66
C ASP A 285 8.20 4.73 11.29
N MET A 286 7.79 4.73 10.02
CA MET A 286 6.73 3.83 9.56
C MET A 286 7.16 2.36 9.54
N ALA A 287 8.40 2.03 9.19
CA ALA A 287 8.93 0.68 9.26
C ALA A 287 8.93 0.17 10.72
N ASP A 288 9.34 1.03 11.65
CA ASP A 288 9.36 0.75 13.09
C ASP A 288 7.94 0.55 13.64
N ILE A 289 7.00 1.45 13.31
CA ILE A 289 5.58 1.32 13.69
C ILE A 289 4.99 0.01 13.16
N LEU A 290 5.21 -0.32 11.89
CA LEU A 290 4.74 -1.58 11.33
C LEU A 290 5.35 -2.79 12.06
N LYS A 291 6.63 -2.71 12.44
CA LYS A 291 7.30 -3.78 13.20
C LYS A 291 6.71 -3.95 14.60
N TYR A 292 6.38 -2.85 15.26
CA TYR A 292 5.70 -2.85 16.54
C TYR A 292 4.32 -3.51 16.42
N LEU A 293 3.50 -3.08 15.45
CA LEU A 293 2.17 -3.65 15.23
C LEU A 293 2.23 -5.14 14.83
N GLU A 294 3.23 -5.56 14.04
CA GLU A 294 3.52 -6.97 13.77
C GLU A 294 3.80 -7.78 15.04
N SER A 295 4.58 -7.20 15.96
CA SER A 295 4.91 -7.85 17.23
C SER A 295 3.68 -8.05 18.10
N LEU A 296 2.72 -7.12 18.02
CA LEU A 296 1.45 -7.21 18.72
C LEU A 296 0.49 -8.19 18.07
N ASN A 297 0.47 -8.27 16.73
CA ASN A 297 -0.34 -9.25 16.02
C ASN A 297 0.08 -10.71 16.33
N LYS A 298 1.33 -10.92 16.77
CA LYS A 298 1.79 -12.22 17.33
C LYS A 298 1.25 -12.50 18.74
N THR A 299 0.87 -11.46 19.48
CA THR A 299 0.32 -11.53 20.85
C THR A 299 -1.21 -11.41 20.90
N VAL A 300 -1.86 -10.96 19.82
CA VAL A 300 -3.32 -10.89 19.69
C VAL A 300 -3.82 -12.26 19.21
N PRO A 301 -4.59 -13.00 20.02
CA PRO A 301 -5.25 -14.22 19.55
C PRO A 301 -6.12 -13.85 18.34
N LEU A 302 -5.99 -14.61 17.25
CA LEU A 302 -6.79 -14.49 16.02
C LEU A 302 -8.21 -14.01 16.35
N GLN A 303 -8.50 -12.77 15.98
CA GLN A 303 -9.68 -12.04 16.47
C GLN A 303 -11.00 -12.56 15.88
N ASP A 304 -10.97 -13.65 15.11
CA ASP A 304 -12.16 -14.34 14.66
C ASP A 304 -11.99 -15.85 14.82
N LYS A 305 -11.95 -16.28 16.08
CA LYS A 305 -11.91 -17.69 16.49
C LYS A 305 -13.00 -18.53 15.80
N CYS A 306 -14.05 -17.91 15.25
CA CYS A 306 -15.20 -18.58 14.65
C CYS A 306 -15.46 -18.19 13.17
N GLY A 307 -14.51 -17.47 12.56
CA GLY A 307 -14.60 -16.86 11.22
C GLY A 307 -14.23 -17.79 10.06
N LYS A 308 -13.91 -17.21 8.89
CA LYS A 308 -13.44 -17.99 7.73
C LYS A 308 -11.98 -18.42 7.90
N SER A 309 -11.64 -19.59 7.38
CA SER A 309 -10.28 -20.17 7.48
C SER A 309 -9.21 -19.29 6.86
N SER A 310 -8.16 -19.06 7.64
CA SER A 310 -6.87 -18.60 7.14
C SER A 310 -5.78 -19.45 7.80
N ALA A 311 -5.00 -20.15 6.98
CA ALA A 311 -3.72 -20.67 7.44
C ALA A 311 -2.79 -19.45 7.59
N SER A 312 -2.34 -19.17 8.82
CA SER A 312 -1.39 -18.09 9.08
C SER A 312 0.00 -18.68 9.24
N VAL A 313 0.86 -18.46 8.23
CA VAL A 313 2.28 -18.76 8.34
C VAL A 313 2.93 -17.61 9.11
N ILE A 314 3.19 -17.82 10.40
CA ILE A 314 4.00 -16.90 11.18
C ILE A 314 5.46 -17.29 10.91
N ASN A 315 6.17 -16.48 10.09
CA ASN A 315 7.62 -16.54 9.85
C ASN A 315 8.22 -17.88 9.36
N ALA A 316 8.57 -17.95 8.07
CA ALA A 316 9.32 -19.07 7.48
C ALA A 316 10.84 -19.05 7.79
N ALA A 317 11.25 -18.54 8.95
CA ALA A 317 12.66 -18.55 9.35
C ALA A 317 13.11 -19.93 9.90
N SER A 318 12.17 -20.74 10.38
CA SER A 318 12.39 -22.16 10.65
C SER A 318 11.04 -22.89 10.67
N ALA A 319 10.96 -24.13 10.19
CA ALA A 319 9.72 -24.92 10.18
C ALA A 319 9.16 -25.23 11.59
N LYS A 320 9.75 -24.68 12.67
CA LYS A 320 9.36 -24.95 14.06
C LYS A 320 8.20 -24.09 14.59
N GLU A 321 7.76 -23.06 13.87
CA GLU A 321 6.73 -22.11 14.35
C GLU A 321 5.45 -22.05 13.50
N MET A 322 5.20 -23.05 12.65
CA MET A 322 3.92 -23.11 11.91
C MET A 322 2.76 -23.37 12.87
N LYS A 323 1.71 -22.55 12.80
CA LYS A 323 0.44 -22.78 13.51
C LYS A 323 -0.68 -22.98 12.49
N LEU A 324 -1.48 -24.02 12.69
CA LEU A 324 -2.70 -24.28 11.92
C LEU A 324 -3.89 -23.83 12.75
N HIS A 325 -4.58 -22.78 12.31
CA HIS A 325 -5.84 -22.37 12.92
C HIS A 325 -7.00 -23.09 12.25
N ILE A 326 -7.82 -23.78 13.07
CA ILE A 326 -9.08 -24.39 12.68
C ILE A 326 -10.18 -23.45 13.17
N PRO A 327 -10.77 -22.64 12.29
CA PRO A 327 -11.68 -21.56 12.69
C PRO A 327 -13.07 -22.09 13.07
N SER A 328 -13.45 -23.27 12.58
CA SER A 328 -14.72 -23.88 12.94
C SER A 328 -14.79 -25.36 12.59
N VAL A 329 -15.14 -26.18 13.57
CA VAL A 329 -15.62 -27.56 13.38
C VAL A 329 -17.02 -27.63 13.97
N ASN A 330 -18.00 -28.02 13.16
CA ASN A 330 -19.33 -28.34 13.66
C ASN A 330 -19.31 -29.79 14.15
N VAL A 331 -19.66 -29.99 15.41
CA VAL A 331 -19.82 -31.31 16.01
C VAL A 331 -21.31 -31.49 16.28
N ALA A 332 -21.93 -32.44 15.59
CA ALA A 332 -23.31 -32.81 15.85
C ALA A 332 -23.40 -33.48 17.23
N THR A 333 -24.26 -32.96 18.10
CA THR A 333 -24.55 -33.54 19.41
C THR A 333 -26.03 -33.92 19.52
N ALA A 334 -26.39 -34.68 20.56
CA ALA A 334 -27.78 -35.07 20.81
C ALA A 334 -28.72 -33.87 21.03
N THR A 335 -28.19 -32.69 21.35
CA THR A 335 -28.95 -31.45 21.59
C THR A 335 -28.80 -30.41 20.48
N GLY A 336 -28.14 -30.76 19.36
CA GLY A 336 -27.90 -29.86 18.22
C GLY A 336 -26.43 -29.77 17.82
N ASP A 337 -26.14 -29.00 16.78
CA ASP A 337 -24.77 -28.76 16.31
C ASP A 337 -24.07 -27.75 17.23
N VAL A 338 -22.90 -28.12 17.76
CA VAL A 338 -22.02 -27.20 18.51
C VAL A 338 -20.80 -26.90 17.65
N LYS A 339 -20.53 -25.61 17.45
CA LYS A 339 -19.39 -25.15 16.66
C LYS A 339 -18.19 -24.92 17.60
N TYR A 340 -17.03 -25.44 17.24
CA TYR A 340 -15.79 -25.35 18.01
C TYR A 340 -14.66 -24.73 17.19
N TRP A 341 -13.68 -24.14 17.86
CA TRP A 341 -12.44 -23.65 17.24
C TRP A 341 -11.22 -24.22 17.94
N ALA A 342 -10.09 -24.28 17.21
CA ALA A 342 -8.80 -24.68 17.78
C ALA A 342 -7.62 -24.03 17.05
N THR A 343 -6.51 -23.82 17.74
CA THR A 343 -5.22 -23.44 17.15
C THR A 343 -4.21 -24.53 17.46
N LEU A 344 -3.65 -25.15 16.42
CA LEU A 344 -2.68 -26.23 16.53
C LEU A 344 -1.28 -25.74 16.19
N ARG A 345 -0.27 -26.24 16.89
CA ARG A 345 1.15 -26.05 16.56
C ARG A 345 1.62 -27.19 15.67
N PHE A 346 2.37 -26.91 14.61
CA PHE A 346 3.09 -27.95 13.88
C PHE A 346 4.18 -28.56 14.78
N ALA A 347 4.13 -29.87 14.93
CA ALA A 347 5.00 -30.63 15.81
C ALA A 347 5.70 -31.73 15.01
N PRO A 348 6.72 -31.38 14.20
CA PRO A 348 7.43 -32.35 13.37
C PRO A 348 8.08 -33.46 14.21
N GLU A 349 8.43 -33.18 15.46
CA GLU A 349 8.90 -34.14 16.45
C GLU A 349 7.89 -35.25 16.77
N LEU A 350 6.60 -35.02 16.54
CA LEU A 350 5.54 -36.01 16.69
C LEU A 350 5.28 -36.81 15.40
N SER A 351 6.04 -36.56 14.33
CA SER A 351 5.88 -37.26 13.05
C SER A 351 7.07 -38.15 12.70
N PRO A 352 7.15 -39.36 13.27
CA PRO A 352 8.22 -40.30 12.96
C PRO A 352 8.16 -40.89 11.54
N THR A 353 7.12 -40.57 10.75
CA THR A 353 6.84 -41.20 9.43
C THR A 353 6.78 -40.21 8.27
N GLY A 354 7.24 -38.97 8.45
CA GLY A 354 7.24 -37.95 7.39
C GLY A 354 5.85 -37.36 7.06
N LYS A 355 4.84 -37.66 7.88
CA LYS A 355 3.52 -37.01 7.80
C LYS A 355 3.57 -35.63 8.46
N MET A 356 2.60 -34.76 8.22
CA MET A 356 2.49 -33.54 9.02
C MET A 356 1.78 -33.87 10.33
N ALA A 357 2.40 -33.57 11.46
CA ALA A 357 1.78 -33.69 12.78
C ALA A 357 1.54 -32.31 13.37
N PHE A 358 0.36 -32.12 13.97
CA PHE A 358 -0.04 -30.90 14.64
C PHE A 358 -0.54 -31.26 16.04
N GLU A 359 -0.18 -30.46 17.04
CA GLU A 359 -0.58 -30.65 18.42
C GLU A 359 -1.34 -29.44 18.97
N LEU A 360 -2.21 -29.69 19.94
CA LEU A 360 -2.87 -28.66 20.72
C LEU A 360 -2.08 -28.48 22.02
N THR A 361 -1.20 -27.47 22.08
CA THR A 361 -0.25 -27.27 23.19
C THR A 361 -0.91 -26.94 24.53
N ASP A 362 -2.05 -26.25 24.50
CA ASP A 362 -2.84 -25.92 25.68
C ASP A 362 -4.32 -25.78 25.26
N ALA A 363 -5.13 -26.77 25.61
CA ALA A 363 -6.52 -26.81 25.21
C ALA A 363 -7.39 -25.70 25.81
N ALA A 364 -7.06 -25.21 27.02
CA ALA A 364 -7.84 -24.19 27.71
C ALA A 364 -7.72 -22.82 27.02
N THR A 365 -6.58 -22.54 26.42
CA THR A 365 -6.30 -21.26 25.75
C THR A 365 -6.37 -21.34 24.23
N ASN A 366 -6.21 -22.54 23.64
CA ASN A 366 -6.15 -22.76 22.19
C ASN A 366 -7.34 -23.54 21.63
N SER A 367 -8.41 -23.73 22.39
CA SER A 367 -9.69 -24.23 21.87
C SER A 367 -10.89 -23.64 22.59
N GLY A 368 -12.08 -23.76 22.00
CA GLY A 368 -13.32 -23.35 22.65
C GLY A 368 -14.56 -23.52 21.77
N THR A 369 -15.73 -23.21 22.33
CA THR A 369 -17.00 -23.18 21.58
C THR A 369 -17.22 -21.80 20.95
N CYS A 370 -17.74 -21.82 19.74
CA CYS A 370 -18.30 -20.66 19.08
C CYS A 370 -19.73 -20.46 19.60
N LYS A 371 -20.06 -19.23 19.98
CA LYS A 371 -21.43 -18.83 20.33
C LYS A 371 -22.23 -18.49 19.09
#